data_AF-A0A9E0P5G0-F1
#
_entry.id   AF-A0A9E0P5G0-F1
#
_cell.length_a   1.000
_cell.length_b   1.000
_cell.length_c   1.000
_cell.angle_alpha   90.00
_cell.angle_beta   90.00
_cell.angle_gamma   90.00
#
_symmetry.space_group_name_H-M   'P 1'
#
loop_
_entity.id
_entity.type
_entity.pdbx_description
1 polymer ?
#
loop_
_entity_poly.entity_id
_entity_poly.type
_entity_poly.pdbx_seq_one_letter_code
_entity_poly.pdbx_strand_id
1 'polypeptide(L)'
;MSTQQALSQPAEPSRIQMLRWRIIDAPQEVCIERARCLTESMRLHWDKPPLTRMSLALEHILKNISVIIREDEVIVGCRTSKLKGAPLFPENKSLWIEGDLENFDRRALQRALITQAEKGELATRIL
;
A
#
# COMPACT_ATOMS: atom_id res chain seq x y z
N MET A 1 -9.73 7.03 56.08
CA MET A 1 -8.63 7.58 55.26
C MET A 1 -8.81 7.04 53.85
N SER A 2 -9.24 7.90 52.92
CA SER A 2 -9.46 7.57 51.51
C SER A 2 -8.12 7.67 50.79
N THR A 3 -7.52 6.54 50.43
CA THR A 3 -6.30 6.50 49.63
C THR A 3 -6.65 6.33 48.16
N GLN A 4 -6.31 7.37 47.40
CA GLN A 4 -5.99 7.36 45.96
C GLN A 4 -7.17 7.44 44.97
N GLN A 5 -7.78 8.61 44.91
CA GLN A 5 -7.99 9.26 43.60
C GLN A 5 -6.68 9.95 43.20
N ALA A 6 -6.01 9.47 42.14
CA ALA A 6 -5.21 10.28 41.21
C ALA A 6 -4.45 9.41 40.18
N LEU A 7 -5.17 8.87 39.20
CA LEU A 7 -4.63 8.76 37.86
C LEU A 7 -5.66 9.46 36.97
N SER A 8 -5.57 10.79 36.90
CA SER A 8 -6.26 11.56 35.87
C SER A 8 -5.88 10.95 34.52
N GLN A 9 -6.84 10.37 33.81
CA GLN A 9 -6.61 10.00 32.42
C GLN A 9 -6.13 11.25 31.68
N PRO A 10 -5.08 11.16 30.84
CA PRO A 10 -4.72 12.31 30.03
C PRO A 10 -5.94 12.68 29.18
N ALA A 11 -6.35 13.95 29.26
CA ALA A 11 -7.54 14.46 28.58
C ALA A 11 -7.44 14.36 27.05
N GLU A 12 -6.23 14.17 26.52
CA GLU A 12 -5.90 14.05 25.10
C GLU A 12 -5.25 12.70 24.80
N PRO A 13 -5.58 12.04 23.68
CA PRO A 13 -4.96 10.79 23.28
C PRO A 13 -3.46 10.96 23.04
N SER A 14 -2.65 10.03 23.55
CA SER A 14 -1.22 10.00 23.26
C SER A 14 -0.95 9.81 21.75
N ARG A 15 0.22 10.25 21.28
CA ARG A 15 0.70 10.02 19.91
C ARG A 15 0.51 8.57 19.43
N ILE A 16 0.84 7.59 20.28
CA ILE A 16 0.70 6.17 19.96
C ILE A 16 -0.77 5.77 19.80
N GLN A 17 -1.65 6.28 20.66
CA GLN A 17 -3.09 6.03 20.55
C GLN A 17 -3.67 6.66 19.27
N MET A 18 -3.27 7.88 18.93
CA MET A 18 -3.68 8.54 17.68
C MET A 18 -3.25 7.73 16.45
N LEU A 19 -1.96 7.34 16.37
CA LEU A 19 -1.44 6.52 15.27
C LEU A 19 -2.13 5.15 15.17
N ARG A 20 -2.40 4.50 16.31
CA ARG A 20 -3.10 3.22 16.37
C ARG A 20 -4.52 3.33 15.80
N TRP A 21 -5.30 4.30 16.26
CA TRP A 21 -6.68 4.44 15.78
C TRP A 21 -6.71 4.87 14.32
N ARG A 22 -5.78 5.75 13.89
CA ARG A 22 -5.64 6.14 12.48
C ARG A 22 -5.50 4.95 11.53
N ILE A 23 -4.70 3.92 11.88
CA ILE A 23 -4.56 2.72 11.03
C ILE A 23 -5.72 1.72 11.18
N ILE A 24 -6.33 1.63 12.36
CA ILE A 24 -7.49 0.76 12.60
C ILE A 24 -8.69 1.25 11.78
N ASP A 25 -8.96 2.55 11.84
CA ASP A 25 -10.12 3.20 11.21
C ASP A 25 -9.90 3.44 9.71
N ALA A 26 -8.66 3.41 9.24
CA ALA A 26 -8.36 3.55 7.82
C ALA A 26 -9.03 2.44 6.99
N PRO A 27 -9.59 2.78 5.81
CA PRO A 27 -10.08 1.79 4.88
C PRO A 27 -8.93 0.92 4.37
N GLN A 28 -9.16 -0.38 4.22
CA GLN A 28 -8.21 -1.25 3.54
C GLN A 28 -8.34 -1.04 2.03
N GLU A 29 -7.23 -0.80 1.35
CA GLU A 29 -7.23 -0.40 -0.06
C GLU A 29 -6.14 -1.11 -0.88
N VAL A 30 -6.36 -1.27 -2.19
CA VAL A 30 -5.34 -1.72 -3.14
C VAL A 30 -4.46 -0.53 -3.52
N CYS A 31 -3.15 -0.73 -3.65
CA CYS A 31 -2.23 0.29 -4.16
C CYS A 31 -1.46 -0.27 -5.37
N ILE A 32 -1.61 0.39 -6.53
CA ILE A 32 -1.05 -0.09 -7.80
C ILE A 32 0.28 0.57 -8.19
N GLU A 33 0.76 1.59 -7.45
CA GLU A 33 1.98 2.35 -7.81
C GLU A 33 3.19 1.45 -8.05
N ARG A 34 3.41 0.50 -7.13
CA ARG A 34 4.51 -0.45 -7.24
C ARG A 34 4.36 -1.36 -8.46
N ALA A 35 3.15 -1.83 -8.74
CA ALA A 35 2.87 -2.69 -9.90
C ALA A 35 3.09 -1.92 -11.21
N ARG A 36 2.63 -0.67 -11.27
CA ARG A 36 2.87 0.26 -12.39
C ARG A 36 4.38 0.42 -12.65
N CYS A 37 5.14 0.84 -11.63
CA CYS A 37 6.58 1.06 -11.75
C CYS A 37 7.32 -0.23 -12.18
N LEU A 38 6.96 -1.37 -11.58
CA LEU A 38 7.54 -2.65 -11.96
C LEU A 38 7.30 -2.95 -13.45
N THR A 39 6.04 -2.88 -13.90
CA THR A 39 5.67 -3.21 -15.28
C THR A 39 6.32 -2.26 -16.28
N GLU A 40 6.40 -0.96 -15.96
CA GLU A 40 7.12 0.03 -16.79
C GLU A 40 8.59 -0.34 -16.96
N SER A 41 9.30 -0.61 -15.85
CA SER A 41 10.72 -0.96 -15.93
C SER A 41 10.95 -2.31 -16.60
N MET A 42 10.08 -3.30 -16.39
CA MET A 42 10.16 -4.59 -17.08
C MET A 42 10.00 -4.43 -18.59
N ARG A 43 9.08 -3.57 -19.05
CA ARG A 43 8.86 -3.28 -20.47
C ARG A 43 10.08 -2.63 -21.13
N LEU A 44 10.73 -1.69 -20.43
CA LEU A 44 11.90 -0.96 -20.94
C LEU A 44 13.17 -1.81 -21.02
N HIS A 45 13.25 -2.89 -20.24
CA HIS A 45 14.48 -3.66 -20.07
C HIS A 45 14.29 -5.14 -20.42
N TRP A 46 13.29 -5.51 -21.22
CA TRP A 46 12.97 -6.91 -21.50
C TRP A 46 14.13 -7.68 -22.16
N ASP A 47 15.03 -6.96 -22.83
CA ASP A 47 16.28 -7.43 -23.44
C ASP A 47 17.32 -7.94 -22.44
N LYS A 48 17.20 -7.59 -21.15
CA LYS A 48 18.23 -7.87 -20.13
C LYS A 48 18.00 -9.21 -19.42
N PRO A 49 19.06 -9.78 -18.81
CA PRO A 49 18.91 -10.97 -17.97
C PRO A 49 17.90 -10.76 -16.83
N PRO A 50 17.16 -11.80 -16.40
CA PRO A 50 16.07 -11.66 -15.43
C PRO A 50 16.45 -10.95 -14.12
N LEU A 51 17.62 -11.26 -13.55
CA LEU A 51 18.09 -10.63 -12.31
C LEU A 51 18.41 -9.15 -12.49
N THR A 52 19.00 -8.77 -13.63
CA THR A 52 19.27 -7.38 -13.97
C THR A 52 17.96 -6.60 -14.16
N ARG A 53 16.96 -7.19 -14.82
CA ARG A 53 15.62 -6.58 -14.95
C ARG A 53 14.99 -6.31 -13.59
N MET A 54 15.07 -7.27 -12.67
CA MET A 54 14.51 -7.09 -11.32
C MET A 54 15.25 -6.00 -10.53
N SER A 55 16.57 -5.92 -10.65
CA SER A 55 17.37 -4.85 -10.03
C SER A 55 16.97 -3.46 -10.56
N LEU A 56 16.83 -3.32 -11.88
CA LEU A 56 16.40 -2.07 -12.51
C LEU A 56 14.94 -1.73 -12.19
N ALA A 57 14.09 -2.74 -12.02
CA ALA A 57 12.71 -2.54 -11.61
C ALA A 57 12.63 -2.06 -10.15
N LEU A 58 13.43 -2.63 -9.24
CA LEU A 58 13.53 -2.15 -7.86
C LEU A 58 14.03 -0.70 -7.81
N GLU A 59 15.07 -0.37 -8.57
CA GLU A 59 15.58 1.00 -8.68
C GLU A 59 14.48 1.97 -9.17
N HIS A 60 13.77 1.60 -10.24
CA HIS A 60 12.67 2.42 -10.79
C HIS A 60 11.53 2.58 -9.78
N ILE A 61 11.16 1.52 -9.06
CA ILE A 61 10.16 1.61 -7.97
C ILE A 61 10.63 2.62 -6.93
N LEU A 62 11.84 2.47 -6.37
CA LEU A 62 12.33 3.33 -5.29
C LEU A 62 12.48 4.81 -5.72
N LYS A 63 12.72 5.07 -7.01
CA LYS A 63 12.81 6.42 -7.57
C LYS A 63 11.46 7.10 -7.80
N ASN A 64 10.38 6.33 -8.01
CA ASN A 64 9.11 6.87 -8.52
C ASN A 64 7.90 6.66 -7.58
N ILE A 65 7.95 5.77 -6.60
CA ILE A 65 6.83 5.62 -5.65
C ILE A 65 6.66 6.87 -4.80
N SER A 66 5.42 7.11 -4.35
CA SER A 66 5.12 8.22 -3.46
C SER A 66 5.80 8.05 -2.10
N VAL A 67 6.60 9.05 -1.70
CA VAL A 67 7.17 9.14 -0.34
C VAL A 67 6.24 9.97 0.53
N ILE A 68 5.59 9.33 1.49
CA ILE A 68 4.61 9.96 2.38
C ILE A 68 5.16 9.95 3.80
N ILE A 69 5.21 11.13 4.41
CA ILE A 69 5.48 11.34 5.83
C ILE A 69 4.18 11.83 6.44
N ARG A 70 3.59 11.05 7.34
CA ARG A 70 2.33 11.45 7.99
C ARG A 70 2.60 12.17 9.30
N GLU A 71 1.64 12.99 9.69
CA GLU A 71 1.65 13.65 10.99
C GLU A 71 1.85 12.63 12.11
N ASP A 72 2.60 12.99 13.15
CA ASP A 72 2.93 12.16 14.32
C ASP A 72 3.81 10.92 14.08
N GLU A 73 4.17 10.59 12.82
CA GLU A 73 5.10 9.49 12.53
C GLU A 73 6.54 9.89 12.90
N VAL A 74 7.20 9.10 13.77
CA VAL A 74 8.64 9.24 14.05
C VAL A 74 9.46 8.35 13.12
N ILE A 75 8.95 7.15 12.82
CA ILE A 75 9.50 6.25 11.80
C ILE A 75 8.59 6.40 10.58
N VAL A 76 9.16 6.88 9.49
CA VAL A 76 8.43 7.25 8.27
C VAL A 76 8.71 6.28 7.13
N GLY A 77 7.89 6.36 6.09
CA GLY A 77 8.02 5.56 4.89
C GLY A 77 7.03 4.40 4.83
N CYS A 78 6.45 4.22 3.65
CA CYS A 78 5.50 3.15 3.36
C CYS A 78 5.74 2.61 1.96
N ARG A 79 5.38 1.35 1.71
CA ARG A 79 5.47 0.74 0.37
C ARG A 79 4.27 1.07 -0.51
N THR A 80 3.32 1.84 0.01
CA THR A 80 2.07 2.23 -0.66
C THR A 80 1.78 3.69 -0.39
N SER A 81 1.17 4.37 -1.38
CA SER A 81 0.62 5.72 -1.20
C SER A 81 -0.57 5.77 -0.23
N LYS A 82 -1.20 4.63 0.07
CA LYS A 82 -2.35 4.51 0.96
C LYS A 82 -1.92 4.09 2.36
N LEU A 83 -2.59 4.59 3.41
CA LEU A 83 -2.22 4.32 4.80
C LEU A 83 -2.35 2.83 5.17
N LYS A 84 -3.46 2.19 4.75
CA LYS A 84 -3.70 0.75 4.90
C LYS A 84 -3.79 0.09 3.52
N GLY A 85 -2.73 0.30 2.74
CA GLY A 85 -2.61 -0.16 1.36
C GLY A 85 -2.02 -1.57 1.24
N ALA A 86 -2.58 -2.37 0.35
CA ALA A 86 -2.01 -3.63 -0.12
C ALA A 86 -1.35 -3.41 -1.50
N PRO A 87 0.00 -3.49 -1.62
CA PRO A 87 0.66 -3.41 -2.92
C PRO A 87 0.42 -4.67 -3.74
N LEU A 88 0.35 -4.53 -5.07
CA LEU A 88 0.20 -5.65 -5.99
C LEU A 88 1.52 -6.12 -6.62
N PHE A 89 1.56 -7.42 -6.95
CA PHE A 89 2.74 -8.13 -7.44
C PHE A 89 2.43 -8.88 -8.75
N PRO A 90 2.30 -8.17 -9.88
CA PRO A 90 1.90 -8.80 -11.15
C PRO A 90 2.91 -9.84 -11.64
N GLU A 91 4.19 -9.73 -11.29
CA GLU A 91 5.24 -10.67 -11.70
C GLU A 91 5.09 -12.09 -11.15
N ASN A 92 4.29 -12.30 -10.10
CA ASN A 92 4.04 -13.62 -9.52
C ASN A 92 2.55 -13.94 -9.31
N LYS A 93 1.65 -12.97 -9.50
CA LYS A 93 0.21 -13.12 -9.23
C LYS A 93 -0.68 -12.53 -10.33
N SER A 94 -0.20 -12.31 -11.55
CA SER A 94 -0.97 -11.72 -12.65
C SER A 94 -2.35 -12.36 -12.84
N LEU A 95 -2.43 -13.69 -12.97
CA LEU A 95 -3.69 -14.42 -13.15
C LEU A 95 -4.68 -14.22 -12.00
N TRP A 96 -4.18 -14.14 -10.76
CA TRP A 96 -5.03 -13.89 -9.60
C TRP A 96 -5.53 -12.45 -9.59
N ILE A 97 -4.67 -11.49 -9.93
CA ILE A 97 -5.05 -10.08 -10.00
C ILE A 97 -6.10 -9.87 -11.10
N GLU A 98 -5.93 -10.51 -12.24
CA GLU A 98 -6.88 -10.47 -13.36
C GLU A 98 -8.24 -11.07 -12.97
N GLY A 99 -8.24 -12.25 -12.35
CA GLY A 99 -9.49 -12.89 -11.89
C GLY A 99 -10.23 -12.11 -10.79
N ASP A 100 -9.49 -11.38 -9.94
CA ASP A 100 -10.05 -10.56 -8.86
C ASP A 100 -10.27 -9.09 -9.25
N LEU A 101 -9.99 -8.69 -10.49
CA LEU A 101 -9.97 -7.29 -10.92
C LEU A 101 -11.26 -6.53 -10.55
N GLU A 102 -12.42 -7.18 -10.78
CA GLU A 102 -13.73 -6.59 -10.46
C GLU A 102 -14.23 -6.89 -9.05
N ASN A 103 -13.49 -7.68 -8.28
CA ASN A 103 -13.98 -8.27 -7.04
C ASN A 103 -13.27 -7.75 -5.79
N PHE A 104 -12.12 -7.08 -5.89
CA PHE A 104 -11.32 -6.63 -4.73
C PHE A 104 -12.15 -5.99 -3.59
N ASP A 105 -13.11 -5.14 -3.94
CA ASP A 105 -13.98 -4.38 -3.04
C ASP A 105 -15.24 -5.16 -2.60
N ARG A 106 -15.45 -6.37 -3.12
CA ARG A 106 -16.65 -7.21 -2.89
C ARG A 106 -16.34 -8.55 -2.23
N ARG A 107 -15.07 -8.90 -2.06
CA ARG A 107 -14.67 -10.19 -1.46
C ARG A 107 -15.17 -10.33 -0.03
N ALA A 108 -15.57 -11.56 0.31
CA ALA A 108 -15.96 -11.92 1.68
C ALA A 108 -14.77 -11.81 2.65
N LEU A 109 -13.56 -12.14 2.19
CA LEU A 109 -12.33 -12.08 2.96
C LEU A 109 -11.32 -11.15 2.27
N GLN A 110 -10.50 -10.47 3.08
CA GLN A 110 -9.47 -9.55 2.60
C GLN A 110 -10.00 -8.47 1.63
N ARG A 111 -11.25 -8.02 1.81
CA ARG A 111 -11.82 -6.92 1.03
C ARG A 111 -10.90 -5.71 1.05
N ALA A 112 -10.61 -5.16 -0.12
CA ALA A 112 -9.79 -3.97 -0.28
C ALA A 112 -10.43 -3.05 -1.32
N LEU A 113 -10.65 -1.79 -0.97
CA LEU A 113 -11.20 -0.82 -1.90
C LEU A 113 -10.21 -0.55 -3.04
N ILE A 114 -10.74 -0.39 -4.23
CA ILE A 114 -9.98 -0.04 -5.42
C ILE A 114 -10.82 0.90 -6.27
N THR A 115 -10.20 1.94 -6.81
CA THR A 115 -10.90 2.91 -7.66
C THR A 115 -11.10 2.38 -9.07
N GLN A 116 -12.08 2.92 -9.80
CA GLN A 116 -12.30 2.55 -11.20
C GLN A 116 -11.11 2.90 -12.10
N ALA A 117 -10.40 3.99 -11.81
CA ALA A 117 -9.17 4.36 -12.52
C ALA A 117 -8.06 3.32 -12.30
N GLU A 118 -7.89 2.84 -11.06
CA GLU A 118 -6.91 1.79 -10.75
C GLU A 118 -7.26 0.46 -11.43
N LYS A 119 -8.55 0.07 -11.46
CA LYS A 119 -9.01 -1.10 -12.21
C LYS A 119 -8.70 -0.97 -13.71
N GLY A 120 -9.05 0.17 -14.31
CA GLY A 120 -8.79 0.43 -15.72
C GLY A 120 -7.31 0.40 -16.07
N GLU A 121 -6.45 0.94 -15.21
CA GLU A 121 -5.00 0.88 -15.39
C GLU A 121 -4.46 -0.55 -15.25
N LEU A 122 -4.94 -1.32 -14.27
CA LEU A 122 -4.57 -2.72 -14.12
C LEU A 122 -4.86 -3.51 -15.40
N ALA A 123 -6.07 -3.36 -15.96
CA ALA A 123 -6.53 -4.09 -17.15
C ALA A 123 -5.79 -3.71 -18.44
N THR A 124 -5.33 -2.46 -18.57
CA THR A 124 -4.84 -1.94 -19.86
C THR A 124 -3.34 -1.74 -19.94
N ARG A 125 -2.67 -1.61 -18.79
CA ARG A 125 -1.25 -1.22 -18.73
C ARG A 125 -0.37 -2.13 -17.90
N ILE A 126 -0.94 -2.88 -16.95
CA ILE A 126 -0.17 -3.64 -15.95
C ILE A 126 -0.24 -5.15 -16.22
N LEU A 127 -1.44 -5.68 -16.41
CA LEU A 127 -1.71 -7.06 -16.80
C LEU A 127 -1.56 -7.21 -18.32
#